data_AF-A0A969EKW4-F1
#
_entry.id   AF-A0A969EKW4-F1
#
_cell.length_a   1.000
_cell.length_b   1.000
_cell.length_c   1.000
_cell.angle_alpha   90.00
_cell.angle_beta   90.00
_cell.angle_gamma   90.00
#
_symmetry.space_group_name_H-M   'P 1'
#
loop_
_entity.id
_entity.type
_entity.pdbx_description
1 polymer ?
#
loop_
_entity_poly.entity_id
_entity_poly.type
_entity_poly.pdbx_seq_one_letter_code
_entity_poly.pdbx_strand_id
1 'polypeptide(L)'
;MKMKLLAIALFSLGMFLSACASGAEKVEYTVEMTEFAYSPNLLELKVGQEVTLHLVNIGALDHELMIGREMVLREDQPSGYMADMFEGHEPTVSMVEEMDHDMGHGHGGFMVTVPKGSESTSMTFTVTEDMVGHK
;
A
#
# COMPACT_ATOMS: atom_id res chain seq x y z
N MET A 1 43.16 -9.44 40.75
CA MET A 1 42.72 -10.19 39.55
C MET A 1 41.20 -10.49 39.53
N LYS A 2 40.35 -9.58 40.06
CA LYS A 2 38.88 -9.74 40.10
C LYS A 2 38.12 -8.67 39.28
N MET A 3 38.74 -7.50 39.08
CA MET A 3 38.14 -6.39 38.31
C MET A 3 38.23 -6.53 36.78
N LYS A 4 39.16 -7.34 36.26
CA LYS A 4 39.30 -7.55 34.80
C LYS A 4 38.29 -8.55 34.22
N LEU A 5 37.77 -9.47 35.05
CA LEU A 5 36.73 -10.42 34.62
C LEU A 5 35.33 -9.78 34.57
N LEU A 6 35.07 -8.76 35.39
CA LEU A 6 33.78 -8.07 35.42
C LEU A 6 33.55 -7.20 34.17
N ALA A 7 34.61 -6.64 33.59
CA ALA A 7 34.54 -5.79 32.39
C ALA A 7 34.25 -6.59 31.10
N ILE A 8 34.67 -7.85 31.05
CA ILE A 8 34.44 -8.72 29.87
C ILE A 8 32.99 -9.23 29.85
N ALA A 9 32.40 -9.48 31.02
CA ALA A 9 31.00 -9.92 31.15
C ALA A 9 29.98 -8.82 30.79
N LEU A 10 30.33 -7.54 30.95
CA LEU A 10 29.47 -6.41 30.59
C LEU A 10 29.51 -6.08 29.09
N PHE A 11 30.63 -6.41 28.41
CA PHE A 11 30.78 -6.14 26.97
C PHE A 11 30.09 -7.19 26.10
N SER A 12 29.97 -8.44 26.57
CA SER A 12 29.26 -9.51 25.86
C SER A 12 27.73 -9.47 26.02
N LEU A 13 27.20 -8.77 27.02
CA LEU A 13 25.75 -8.66 27.26
C LEU A 13 25.09 -7.54 26.44
N GLY A 14 25.87 -6.56 25.96
CA GLY A 14 25.35 -5.44 25.13
C GLY A 14 25.08 -5.79 23.67
N MET A 15 25.62 -6.91 23.16
CA MET A 15 25.44 -7.30 21.75
C MET A 15 24.16 -8.09 21.45
N PHE A 16 23.37 -8.46 22.46
CA PHE A 16 22.16 -9.25 22.28
C PHE A 16 20.84 -8.46 22.28
N LEU A 17 20.87 -7.13 22.44
CA LEU A 17 19.64 -6.32 22.47
C LEU A 17 19.15 -5.83 21.10
N SER A 18 19.83 -6.14 19.99
CA SER A 18 19.49 -5.58 18.67
C SER A 18 18.46 -6.38 17.85
N ALA A 19 17.89 -7.46 18.37
CA ALA A 19 17.02 -8.36 17.58
C ALA A 19 15.51 -8.22 17.86
N CYS A 20 15.09 -7.31 18.74
CA CYS A 20 13.67 -7.10 19.06
C CYS A 20 13.16 -5.74 18.58
N ALA A 21 13.47 -5.36 17.34
CA ALA A 21 12.65 -4.42 16.60
C ALA A 21 11.80 -5.24 15.63
N SER A 22 10.75 -5.88 16.16
CA SER A 22 9.69 -6.52 15.38
C SER A 22 8.89 -5.43 14.66
N GLY A 23 9.48 -4.83 13.62
CA GLY A 23 8.73 -4.00 12.68
C GLY A 23 7.77 -4.86 11.86
N ALA A 24 6.70 -4.26 11.36
CA ALA A 24 5.79 -4.91 10.42
C ALA A 24 6.60 -5.53 9.25
N GLU A 25 6.22 -6.74 8.81
CA GLU A 25 6.77 -7.34 7.59
C GLU A 25 6.50 -6.39 6.43
N LYS A 26 7.54 -5.93 5.73
CA LYS A 26 7.42 -5.01 4.60
C LYS A 26 7.43 -5.80 3.29
N VAL A 27 6.42 -5.58 2.45
CA VAL A 27 6.28 -6.25 1.16
C VAL A 27 5.99 -5.23 0.06
N GLU A 28 6.57 -5.44 -1.11
CA GLU A 28 6.39 -4.56 -2.26
C GLU A 28 5.85 -5.35 -3.46
N TYR A 29 4.92 -4.74 -4.19
CA TYR A 29 4.36 -5.28 -5.43
C TYR A 29 4.42 -4.23 -6.54
N THR A 30 4.71 -4.66 -7.76
CA THR A 30 4.52 -3.84 -8.95
C THR A 30 3.19 -4.21 -9.59
N VAL A 31 2.35 -3.21 -9.85
CA VAL A 31 1.08 -3.35 -10.56
C VAL A 31 1.20 -2.59 -11.87
N GLU A 32 1.26 -3.33 -12.97
CA GLU A 32 1.21 -2.78 -14.32
C GLU A 32 -0.24 -2.49 -14.70
N MET A 33 -0.48 -1.31 -15.25
CA MET A 33 -1.79 -0.82 -15.68
C MET A 33 -1.80 -0.67 -17.20
N THR A 34 -2.77 -1.32 -17.83
CA THR A 34 -3.10 -1.19 -19.26
C THR A 34 -4.54 -0.70 -19.40
N GLU A 35 -4.98 -0.41 -20.62
CA GLU A 35 -6.34 0.09 -20.88
C GLU A 35 -7.46 -0.84 -20.39
N PHE A 36 -7.16 -2.13 -20.24
CA PHE A 36 -8.19 -3.14 -19.96
C PHE A 36 -7.86 -4.07 -18.78
N ALA A 37 -6.70 -3.92 -18.15
CA ALA A 37 -6.28 -4.82 -17.09
C ALA A 37 -5.19 -4.25 -16.17
N TYR A 38 -5.22 -4.76 -14.92
CA TYR A 38 -4.11 -4.69 -13.97
C TYR A 38 -3.34 -6.03 -13.98
N SER A 39 -2.02 -5.98 -13.81
CA SER A 39 -1.17 -7.17 -13.64
C SER A 39 -0.18 -6.96 -12.48
N PRO A 40 -0.23 -7.78 -11.41
CA PRO A 40 -1.21 -8.84 -11.18
C PRO A 40 -2.61 -8.27 -10.93
N ASN A 41 -3.64 -9.08 -11.20
CA ASN A 41 -5.04 -8.72 -10.93
C ASN A 41 -5.56 -9.27 -9.58
N LEU A 42 -4.73 -9.98 -8.83
CA LEU A 42 -5.01 -10.52 -7.51
C LEU A 42 -3.76 -10.38 -6.63
N LEU A 43 -3.95 -9.80 -5.45
CA LEU A 43 -2.92 -9.73 -4.40
C LEU A 43 -3.48 -10.40 -3.14
N GLU A 44 -2.74 -11.37 -2.61
CA GLU A 44 -3.05 -12.00 -1.32
C GLU A 44 -2.17 -11.39 -0.24
N LEU A 45 -2.81 -10.76 0.74
CA LEU A 45 -2.16 -9.93 1.75
C LEU A 45 -2.36 -10.52 3.16
N LYS A 46 -1.38 -10.31 4.04
CA LYS A 46 -1.44 -10.71 5.45
C LYS A 46 -1.70 -9.50 6.33
N VAL A 47 -2.60 -9.65 7.32
CA VAL A 47 -2.83 -8.63 8.34
C VAL A 47 -1.53 -8.31 9.09
N GLY A 48 -1.30 -7.02 9.34
CA GLY A 48 -0.14 -6.49 10.05
C GLY A 48 1.10 -6.26 9.18
N GLN A 49 1.05 -6.58 7.89
CA GLN A 49 2.14 -6.28 6.96
C GLN A 49 2.04 -4.83 6.45
N GLU A 50 3.19 -4.19 6.22
CA GLU A 50 3.27 -2.91 5.50
C GLU A 50 3.45 -3.22 4.01
N VAL A 51 2.53 -2.76 3.18
CA VAL A 51 2.52 -3.02 1.73
C VAL A 51 2.84 -1.73 0.99
N THR A 52 3.74 -1.81 0.02
CA THR A 52 3.92 -0.76 -0.99
C THR A 52 3.53 -1.29 -2.36
N LEU A 53 2.58 -0.63 -3.02
CA LEU A 53 2.23 -0.88 -4.41
C LEU A 53 2.94 0.16 -5.29
N HIS A 54 3.76 -0.30 -6.22
CA HIS A 54 4.35 0.49 -7.29
C HIS A 54 3.44 0.40 -8.51
N LEU A 55 2.79 1.51 -8.84
CA LEU A 55 1.82 1.59 -9.94
C LEU A 55 2.56 2.06 -11.20
N VAL A 56 2.57 1.21 -12.22
CA VAL A 56 3.26 1.48 -13.49
C VAL A 56 2.22 1.54 -14.59
N ASN A 57 2.03 2.73 -15.17
CA ASN A 57 1.12 2.90 -16.29
C ASN A 57 1.86 2.70 -17.61
N ILE A 58 1.69 1.51 -18.21
CA ILE A 58 2.23 1.14 -19.51
C ILE A 58 1.24 1.35 -20.67
N GLY A 59 0.06 1.92 -20.36
CA GLY A 59 -0.96 2.28 -21.33
C GLY A 59 -0.70 3.61 -22.04
N ALA A 60 -1.54 3.91 -23.02
CA ALA A 60 -1.54 5.13 -23.80
C ALA A 60 -2.33 6.29 -23.15
N LEU A 61 -3.12 6.00 -22.11
CA LEU A 61 -4.00 6.93 -21.41
C LEU A 61 -3.63 7.02 -19.94
N ASP A 62 -4.06 8.11 -19.28
CA ASP A 62 -4.02 8.17 -17.82
C ASP A 62 -4.98 7.10 -17.26
N HIS A 63 -4.57 6.47 -16.17
CA HIS A 63 -5.35 5.42 -15.52
C HIS A 63 -5.66 5.78 -14.09
N GLU A 64 -6.68 5.14 -13.54
CA GLU A 64 -7.06 5.29 -12.14
C GLU A 64 -6.97 3.93 -11.47
N LEU A 65 -6.50 3.92 -10.23
CA LEU A 65 -6.67 2.80 -9.32
C LEU A 65 -7.73 3.21 -8.31
N MET A 66 -8.83 2.46 -8.25
CA MET A 66 -9.86 2.63 -7.24
C MET A 66 -9.91 1.40 -6.35
N ILE A 67 -9.90 1.60 -5.04
CA ILE A 67 -9.98 0.53 -4.05
C ILE A 67 -11.09 0.87 -3.05
N GLY A 68 -12.02 -0.06 -2.85
CA GLY A 68 -13.10 0.10 -1.89
C GLY A 68 -13.90 -1.18 -1.71
N ARG A 69 -14.96 -1.08 -0.91
CA ARG A 69 -15.91 -2.17 -0.66
C ARG A 69 -17.26 -1.86 -1.29
N GLU A 70 -18.02 -2.92 -1.55
CA GLU A 70 -19.37 -2.81 -2.14
C GLU A 70 -19.36 -2.02 -3.47
N MET A 71 -18.84 -2.65 -4.54
CA MET A 71 -18.77 -2.03 -5.86
C MET A 71 -20.16 -1.57 -6.32
N VAL A 72 -20.25 -0.32 -6.74
CA VAL A 72 -21.47 0.27 -7.29
C VAL A 72 -21.44 0.11 -8.81
N LEU A 73 -22.55 -0.35 -9.38
CA LEU A 73 -22.74 -0.36 -10.82
C LEU A 73 -23.63 0.80 -11.26
N ARG A 74 -23.26 1.48 -12.35
CA ARG A 74 -24.14 2.41 -13.08
C ARG A 74 -24.16 1.96 -14.54
N GLU A 75 -25.35 1.76 -15.09
CA GLU A 75 -25.52 1.27 -16.48
C GLU A 75 -24.70 -0.02 -16.76
N ASP A 76 -24.71 -0.96 -15.80
CA ASP A 76 -23.95 -2.23 -15.83
C ASP A 76 -22.42 -2.08 -15.87
N GLN A 77 -21.88 -0.90 -15.55
CA GLN A 77 -20.45 -0.65 -15.46
C GLN A 77 -20.03 -0.30 -14.02
N PRO A 78 -18.83 -0.76 -13.57
CA PRO A 78 -18.24 -0.32 -12.30
C PRO A 78 -18.16 1.21 -12.24
N SER A 79 -18.68 1.78 -11.15
CA SER A 79 -18.78 3.23 -10.95
C SER A 79 -18.37 3.62 -9.53
N GLY A 80 -17.28 3.02 -9.06
CA GLY A 80 -16.71 3.22 -7.72
C GLY A 80 -17.29 2.27 -6.67
N TYR A 81 -17.19 2.69 -5.40
CA TYR A 81 -17.48 1.88 -4.23
C TYR A 81 -18.42 2.60 -3.28
N MET A 82 -19.15 1.87 -2.43
CA MET A 82 -19.96 2.51 -1.37
C MET A 82 -19.13 2.89 -0.15
N ALA A 83 -18.04 2.16 0.12
CA ALA A 83 -17.19 2.38 1.28
C ALA A 83 -15.70 2.39 0.91
N ASP A 84 -14.95 3.27 1.57
CA ASP A 84 -13.50 3.32 1.44
C ASP A 84 -12.85 2.16 2.19
N MET A 85 -11.98 1.40 1.51
CA MET A 85 -11.26 0.30 2.14
C MET A 85 -10.33 0.81 3.26
N PHE A 86 -9.80 2.02 3.12
CA PHE A 86 -8.77 2.60 3.98
C PHE A 86 -9.31 3.61 5.00
N GLU A 87 -10.62 3.69 5.19
CA GLU A 87 -11.23 4.60 6.17
C GLU A 87 -10.57 4.43 7.56
N GLY A 88 -9.94 5.49 8.06
CA GLY A 88 -9.22 5.49 9.35
C GLY A 88 -7.77 5.00 9.30
N HIS A 89 -7.30 4.50 8.14
CA HIS A 89 -5.94 3.98 7.89
C HIS A 89 -5.44 4.39 6.51
N GLU A 90 -5.39 5.70 6.27
CA GLU A 90 -5.09 6.29 4.95
C GLU A 90 -3.71 5.87 4.39
N PRO A 91 -3.62 5.46 3.11
CA PRO A 91 -2.35 5.18 2.48
C PRO A 91 -1.51 6.46 2.33
N THR A 92 -0.19 6.31 2.43
CA THR A 92 0.73 7.35 1.98
C THR A 92 0.98 7.18 0.49
N VAL A 93 0.67 8.19 -0.32
CA VAL A 93 0.89 8.18 -1.78
C VAL A 93 2.11 9.04 -2.11
N SER A 94 2.99 8.52 -2.96
CA SER A 94 4.12 9.24 -3.54
C SER A 94 3.92 9.38 -5.05
N MET A 95 3.97 10.61 -5.57
CA MET A 95 3.79 10.92 -7.00
C MET A 95 4.87 11.90 -7.48
N VAL A 96 5.21 11.85 -8.77
CA VAL A 96 6.19 12.78 -9.40
C VAL A 96 5.58 14.15 -9.68
N GLU A 97 4.26 14.23 -9.83
CA GLU A 97 3.53 15.47 -9.99
C GLU A 97 2.36 15.50 -8.99
N GLU A 98 2.33 16.53 -8.14
CA GLU A 98 1.19 16.84 -7.28
C GLU A 98 0.03 17.27 -8.20
N MET A 99 -0.83 16.33 -8.58
CA MET A 99 -2.14 16.67 -9.13
C MET A 99 -3.11 16.90 -7.98
N ASP A 100 -3.91 17.96 -8.10
CA ASP A 100 -4.99 18.30 -7.17
C ASP A 100 -5.79 17.03 -6.88
N HIS A 101 -5.85 16.64 -5.60
CA HIS A 101 -6.78 15.62 -5.14
C HIS A 101 -8.20 16.18 -5.31
N ASP A 102 -8.76 16.09 -6.52
CA ASP A 102 -10.18 16.29 -6.72
C ASP A 102 -10.87 15.11 -6.03
N MET A 103 -11.26 15.35 -4.77
CA MET A 103 -12.14 14.48 -4.01
C MET A 103 -13.51 14.53 -4.67
N GLY A 104 -13.64 13.86 -5.81
CA GLY A 104 -14.83 13.80 -6.64
C GLY A 104 -16.04 13.48 -5.78
N HIS A 105 -16.89 14.48 -5.59
CA HIS A 105 -18.12 14.36 -4.82
C HIS A 105 -19.04 13.32 -5.48
N GLY A 106 -19.03 12.07 -4.99
CA GLY A 106 -20.07 11.09 -5.32
C GLY A 106 -19.63 9.66 -5.61
N HIS A 107 -18.34 9.33 -5.51
CA HIS A 107 -17.83 7.95 -5.58
C HIS A 107 -17.13 7.63 -4.27
N GLY A 108 -17.66 6.68 -3.48
CA GLY A 108 -16.92 6.16 -2.33
C GLY A 108 -15.72 5.32 -2.80
N GLY A 109 -14.76 5.11 -1.90
CA GLY A 109 -13.50 4.44 -2.22
C GLY A 109 -12.30 5.38 -2.25
N PHE A 110 -11.12 4.78 -2.12
CA PHE A 110 -9.84 5.44 -2.33
C PHE A 110 -9.50 5.45 -3.81
N MET A 111 -9.01 6.58 -4.32
CA MET A 111 -8.66 6.76 -5.74
C MET A 111 -7.26 7.35 -5.90
N VAL A 112 -6.51 6.81 -6.86
CA VAL A 112 -5.21 7.33 -7.28
C VAL A 112 -5.18 7.41 -8.80
N THR A 113 -4.96 8.60 -9.34
CA THR A 113 -4.72 8.81 -10.77
C THR A 113 -3.25 8.58 -11.10
N VAL A 114 -2.97 7.71 -12.06
CA VAL A 114 -1.64 7.32 -12.50
C VAL A 114 -1.44 7.82 -13.94
N PRO A 115 -0.65 8.89 -14.14
CA PRO A 115 -0.41 9.45 -15.47
C PRO A 115 0.20 8.44 -16.43
N LYS A 116 -0.09 8.56 -17.72
CA LYS A 116 0.54 7.73 -18.75
C LYS A 116 2.07 7.81 -18.66
N GLY A 117 2.73 6.66 -18.74
CA GLY A 117 4.19 6.57 -18.63
C GLY A 117 4.75 6.87 -17.24
N SER A 118 3.91 6.93 -16.19
CA SER A 118 4.40 6.99 -14.81
C SER A 118 4.98 5.63 -14.40
N GLU A 119 6.20 5.64 -13.86
CA GLU A 119 6.90 4.46 -13.31
C GLU A 119 7.15 4.56 -11.80
N SER A 120 6.74 5.67 -11.18
CA SER A 120 7.17 6.04 -9.81
C SER A 120 6.01 6.50 -8.93
N THR A 121 4.76 6.30 -9.37
CA THR A 121 3.61 6.41 -8.49
C THR A 121 3.59 5.22 -7.54
N SER A 122 3.59 5.46 -6.23
CA SER A 122 3.46 4.40 -5.25
C SER A 122 2.47 4.74 -4.15
N MET A 123 1.87 3.72 -3.55
CA MET A 123 1.05 3.84 -2.35
C MET A 123 1.52 2.85 -1.30
N THR A 124 1.64 3.30 -0.06
CA THR A 124 2.05 2.49 1.08
C THR A 124 0.98 2.50 2.16
N PHE A 125 0.60 1.32 2.67
CA PHE A 125 -0.40 1.16 3.72
C PHE A 125 -0.09 -0.05 4.60
N THR A 126 -0.62 -0.08 5.81
CA THR A 126 -0.57 -1.26 6.68
C THR A 126 -1.87 -2.05 6.54
N VAL A 127 -1.78 -3.35 6.32
CA VAL A 127 -2.96 -4.22 6.18
C VAL A 127 -3.59 -4.44 7.54
N THR A 128 -4.87 -4.11 7.66
CA THR A 128 -5.67 -4.26 8.88
C THR A 128 -6.75 -5.34 8.72
N GLU A 129 -7.37 -5.76 9.82
CA GLU A 129 -8.37 -6.84 9.82
C GLU A 129 -9.68 -6.50 9.05
N ASP A 130 -9.95 -5.21 8.86
CA ASP A 130 -11.09 -4.63 8.13
C ASP A 130 -10.85 -4.47 6.61
N MET A 131 -9.61 -4.64 6.15
CA MET A 131 -9.23 -4.63 4.72
C MET A 131 -9.50 -5.98 4.06
N VAL A 132 -10.75 -6.45 4.16
CA VAL A 132 -11.20 -7.69 3.52
C VAL A 132 -11.79 -7.36 2.15
N GLY A 133 -11.15 -7.84 1.09
CA GLY A 133 -11.67 -7.76 -0.28
C GLY A 133 -12.86 -8.70 -0.52
N HIS A 134 -13.56 -8.52 -1.64
CA HIS A 134 -14.58 -9.47 -2.08
C HIS A 134 -13.92 -10.80 -2.49
N LYS A 135 -14.51 -11.93 -2.06
CA LYS A 135 -14.09 -13.28 -2.48
C LYS A 135 -14.74 -13.69 -3.79
#